data_AF-A0A090R6B2-F1
#
_entry.id   AF-A0A090R6B2-F1
#
_cell.length_a   1.000
_cell.length_b   1.000
_cell.length_c   1.000
_cell.angle_alpha   90.00
_cell.angle_beta   90.00
_cell.angle_gamma   90.00
#
_symmetry.space_group_name_H-M   'P 1'
#
loop_
_entity.id
_entity.type
_entity.pdbx_description
1 polymer ?
#
loop_
_entity_poly.entity_id
_entity_poly.type
_entity_poly.pdbx_seq_one_letter_code
_entity_poly.pdbx_strand_id
1 'polypeptide(L)'
;MGEAGLTEATKLAILNANYVMERLRPHYSVLYRGTHGRIAHECIIDIRPLKEASGITEEDVAKRLMDYGFHAPTMSFPVAGTLMIEPTESEDLAELDRFCDAMIAIRHEITRVQDGEWDVKDNPLVNAPHTQADLMDAEWNRSYSREIACYPSAHAKAAKYWPTVNRVDNVFGDRNLVCSCPSIENYMEE
;
A
#
# COMPACT_ATOMS: atom_id res chain seq x y z
N MET A 1 -30.27 0.47 11.06
CA MET A 1 -30.19 0.84 9.62
C MET A 1 -31.57 0.87 8.96
N GLY A 2 -32.43 -0.14 9.08
CA GLY A 2 -33.78 -0.10 8.45
C GLY A 2 -33.71 0.03 6.92
N GLU A 3 -34.84 0.06 6.21
CA GLU A 3 -34.83 0.19 4.74
C GLU A 3 -34.09 1.46 4.27
N ALA A 4 -34.40 2.59 4.92
CA ALA A 4 -33.80 3.88 4.58
C ALA A 4 -32.27 3.89 4.79
N GLY A 5 -31.77 3.38 5.92
CA GLY A 5 -30.34 3.37 6.20
C GLY A 5 -29.58 2.32 5.39
N LEU A 6 -30.17 1.18 5.06
CA LEU A 6 -29.55 0.22 4.13
C LEU A 6 -29.41 0.81 2.72
N THR A 7 -30.43 1.55 2.28
CA THR A 7 -30.39 2.30 1.02
C THR A 7 -29.30 3.37 1.04
N GLU A 8 -29.17 4.10 2.14
CA GLU A 8 -28.18 5.16 2.28
C GLU A 8 -26.75 4.62 2.35
N ALA A 9 -26.52 3.55 3.13
CA ALA A 9 -25.23 2.87 3.19
C ALA A 9 -24.74 2.44 1.79
N THR A 10 -25.63 1.82 1.00
CA THR A 10 -25.29 1.39 -0.36
C THR A 10 -24.92 2.57 -1.27
N LYS A 11 -25.66 3.69 -1.18
CA LYS A 11 -25.35 4.91 -1.95
C LYS A 11 -23.98 5.48 -1.56
N LEU A 12 -23.69 5.53 -0.26
CA LEU A 12 -22.46 6.10 0.26
C LEU A 12 -21.24 5.23 -0.07
N ALA A 13 -21.36 3.90 0.00
CA ALA A 13 -20.29 3.00 -0.44
C ALA A 13 -19.93 3.22 -1.92
N ILE A 14 -20.93 3.33 -2.81
CA ILE A 14 -20.71 3.63 -4.23
C ILE A 14 -20.12 5.03 -4.42
N LEU A 15 -20.60 6.03 -3.66
CA LEU A 15 -20.08 7.39 -3.70
C LEU A 15 -18.61 7.45 -3.29
N ASN A 16 -18.25 6.85 -2.15
CA ASN A 16 -16.90 6.80 -1.61
C ASN A 16 -15.94 6.12 -2.59
N ALA A 17 -16.32 4.99 -3.17
CA ALA A 17 -15.52 4.31 -4.17
C ALA A 17 -15.27 5.20 -5.40
N ASN A 18 -16.33 5.81 -5.95
CA ASN A 18 -16.19 6.71 -7.09
C ASN A 18 -15.36 7.95 -6.73
N TYR A 19 -15.45 8.47 -5.51
CA TYR A 19 -14.60 9.56 -5.05
C TYR A 19 -13.11 9.19 -5.09
N VAL A 20 -12.74 8.04 -4.50
CA VAL A 20 -11.37 7.52 -4.51
C VAL A 20 -10.87 7.31 -5.93
N MET A 21 -11.68 6.69 -6.80
CA MET A 21 -11.33 6.46 -8.20
C MET A 21 -11.11 7.76 -8.98
N GLU A 22 -11.93 8.78 -8.76
CA GLU A 22 -11.79 10.09 -9.41
C GLU A 22 -10.52 10.83 -8.94
N ARG A 23 -10.18 10.72 -7.65
CA ARG A 23 -8.92 11.24 -7.08
C ARG A 23 -7.69 10.54 -7.66
N LEU A 24 -7.75 9.23 -7.88
CA LEU A 24 -6.60 8.42 -8.26
C LEU A 24 -6.39 8.27 -9.78
N ARG A 25 -7.44 8.40 -10.61
CA ARG A 25 -7.32 8.19 -12.07
C ARG A 25 -6.29 9.07 -12.81
N PRO A 26 -5.92 10.28 -12.36
CA PRO A 26 -4.85 11.04 -13.01
C PRO A 26 -3.47 10.41 -12.80
N HIS A 27 -3.32 9.58 -11.76
CA HIS A 27 -2.05 9.01 -11.31
C HIS A 27 -1.92 7.53 -11.66
N TYR A 28 -3.05 6.83 -11.70
CA TYR A 28 -3.15 5.39 -11.91
C TYR A 28 -4.20 5.04 -12.95
N SER A 29 -3.94 4.03 -13.77
CA SER A 29 -4.93 3.53 -14.71
C SER A 29 -6.03 2.74 -13.97
N VAL A 30 -7.30 3.10 -14.20
CA VAL A 30 -8.46 2.39 -13.67
C VAL A 30 -8.86 1.31 -14.68
N LEU A 31 -8.76 0.04 -14.30
CA LEU A 31 -8.82 -1.08 -15.23
C LEU A 31 -10.22 -1.28 -15.85
N TYR A 32 -11.27 -1.18 -15.03
CA TYR A 32 -12.65 -1.37 -15.48
C TYR A 32 -13.54 -0.24 -15.00
N ARG A 33 -14.42 0.23 -15.89
CA ARG A 33 -15.45 1.23 -15.63
C ARG A 33 -16.74 0.85 -16.36
N GLY A 34 -17.88 1.19 -15.78
CA GLY A 34 -19.18 1.02 -16.40
C GLY A 34 -19.39 1.97 -17.59
N THR A 35 -20.52 1.80 -18.28
CA THR A 35 -20.86 2.51 -19.53
C THR A 35 -20.84 4.04 -19.42
N HIS A 36 -21.06 4.58 -18.22
CA HIS A 36 -21.04 6.02 -17.94
C HIS A 36 -19.77 6.48 -17.22
N GLY A 37 -18.69 5.69 -17.26
CA GLY A 37 -17.42 6.02 -16.63
C GLY A 37 -17.39 5.90 -15.10
N ARG A 38 -18.45 5.35 -14.50
CA ARG A 38 -18.58 5.11 -13.05
C ARG A 38 -18.25 3.67 -12.70
N ILE A 39 -17.91 3.45 -11.43
CA ILE A 39 -17.72 2.12 -10.82
C ILE A 39 -18.84 1.83 -9.82
N ALA A 40 -18.87 0.61 -9.28
CA ALA A 40 -19.76 0.22 -8.20
C ALA A 40 -19.17 0.65 -6.83
N HIS A 41 -19.04 -0.28 -5.88
CA HIS A 41 -18.53 -0.04 -4.52
C HIS A 41 -17.00 -0.21 -4.41
N GLU A 42 -16.33 -0.56 -5.50
CA GLU A 42 -14.88 -0.78 -5.54
C GLU A 42 -14.29 -0.44 -6.92
N CYS A 43 -12.98 -0.18 -6.97
CA CYS A 43 -12.22 0.00 -8.22
C CYS A 43 -10.97 -0.87 -8.27
N ILE A 44 -10.51 -1.17 -9.49
CA ILE A 44 -9.23 -1.84 -9.73
C ILE A 44 -8.26 -0.83 -10.36
N ILE A 45 -7.12 -0.64 -9.71
CA ILE A 45 -6.00 0.13 -10.20
C ILE A 45 -4.96 -0.82 -10.82
N ASP A 46 -4.58 -0.53 -12.06
CA ASP A 46 -3.63 -1.31 -12.83
C ASP A 46 -2.19 -0.84 -12.59
N ILE A 47 -1.40 -1.67 -11.90
CA ILE A 47 0.02 -1.41 -11.61
C ILE A 47 0.93 -2.01 -12.70
N ARG A 48 0.42 -2.90 -13.56
CA ARG A 48 1.25 -3.62 -14.53
C ARG A 48 2.04 -2.70 -15.48
N PRO A 49 1.46 -1.62 -16.05
CA PRO A 49 2.23 -0.68 -16.87
C PRO A 49 3.31 0.06 -16.08
N LEU A 50 3.06 0.35 -14.79
CA LEU A 50 4.06 0.96 -13.92
C LEU A 50 5.19 -0.03 -13.65
N LYS A 51 4.88 -1.28 -13.35
CA LYS A 51 5.86 -2.36 -13.16
C LYS A 51 6.76 -2.56 -14.37
N GLU A 52 6.18 -2.59 -15.58
CA GLU A 52 6.97 -2.71 -16.82
C GLU A 52 7.92 -1.51 -17.01
N ALA A 53 7.46 -0.30 -16.66
CA ALA A 53 8.24 0.91 -16.87
C ALA A 53 9.25 1.24 -15.75
N SER A 54 9.02 0.78 -14.51
CA SER A 54 9.84 1.17 -13.34
C SER A 54 10.49 -0.01 -12.61
N GLY A 55 10.03 -1.24 -12.85
CA GLY A 55 10.37 -2.41 -12.05
C GLY A 55 9.61 -2.52 -10.72
N ILE A 56 8.84 -1.49 -10.32
CA ILE A 56 8.09 -1.48 -9.05
C ILE A 56 6.81 -2.30 -9.18
N THR A 57 6.62 -3.22 -8.25
CA THR A 57 5.49 -4.17 -8.25
C THR A 57 4.31 -3.69 -7.42
N GLU A 58 3.17 -4.36 -7.58
CA GLU A 58 2.00 -4.21 -6.74
C GLU A 58 2.28 -4.57 -5.26
N GLU A 59 3.21 -5.50 -5.02
CA GLU A 59 3.64 -5.86 -3.67
C GLU A 59 4.45 -4.73 -3.03
N ASP A 60 5.33 -4.07 -3.80
CA ASP A 60 6.08 -2.91 -3.30
C ASP A 60 5.15 -1.78 -2.86
N VAL A 61 4.11 -1.49 -3.66
CA VAL A 61 3.07 -0.51 -3.29
C VAL A 61 2.33 -0.96 -2.02
N ALA A 62 1.95 -2.24 -1.95
CA ALA A 62 1.24 -2.79 -0.79
C ALA A 62 2.07 -2.70 0.50
N LYS A 63 3.37 -3.01 0.45
CA LYS A 63 4.26 -2.89 1.62
C LYS A 63 4.52 -1.42 1.95
N ARG A 64 4.70 -0.56 0.95
CA ARG A 64 4.94 0.86 1.16
C ARG A 64 3.77 1.56 1.84
N LEU A 65 2.53 1.18 1.55
CA LEU A 65 1.35 1.69 2.25
C LEU A 65 1.41 1.49 3.78
N MET A 66 2.10 0.46 4.27
CA MET A 66 2.30 0.24 5.71
C MET A 66 3.09 1.38 6.35
N ASP A 67 4.07 1.95 5.64
CA ASP A 67 4.85 3.09 6.15
C ASP A 67 4.01 4.36 6.26
N TYR A 68 2.97 4.48 5.42
CA TYR A 68 1.96 5.54 5.45
C TYR A 68 0.83 5.27 6.47
N GLY A 69 0.85 4.11 7.15
CA GLY A 69 -0.13 3.73 8.17
C GLY A 69 -1.37 3.01 7.64
N PHE A 70 -1.31 2.46 6.43
CA PHE A 70 -2.43 1.74 5.81
C PHE A 70 -2.17 0.25 5.65
N HIS A 71 -3.21 -0.55 5.87
CA HIS A 71 -3.25 -1.90 5.32
C HIS A 71 -3.44 -1.82 3.81
N ALA A 72 -2.78 -2.70 3.06
CA ALA A 72 -2.93 -2.72 1.61
C ALA A 72 -4.35 -3.12 1.18
N PRO A 73 -4.85 -2.59 0.05
CA PRO A 73 -6.05 -3.11 -0.60
C PRO A 73 -5.85 -4.58 -1.07
N THR A 74 -6.91 -5.20 -1.59
CA THR A 74 -6.81 -6.55 -2.16
C THR A 74 -5.78 -6.56 -3.29
N MET A 75 -4.82 -7.46 -3.21
CA MET A 75 -3.66 -7.52 -4.11
C MET A 75 -3.78 -8.70 -5.08
N SER A 76 -3.50 -8.45 -6.36
CA SER A 76 -3.37 -9.46 -7.42
C SER A 76 -4.60 -10.35 -7.66
N PHE A 77 -5.79 -9.88 -7.25
CA PHE A 77 -7.08 -10.50 -7.54
C PHE A 77 -8.13 -9.39 -7.76
N PRO A 78 -9.06 -9.56 -8.72
CA PRO A 78 -9.23 -10.67 -9.66
C PRO A 78 -8.21 -10.70 -10.80
N VAL A 79 -7.37 -9.68 -10.92
CA VAL A 79 -6.35 -9.57 -11.96
C VAL A 79 -4.96 -9.52 -11.31
N ALA A 80 -4.08 -10.44 -11.68
CA ALA A 80 -2.70 -10.44 -11.18
C ALA A 80 -1.97 -9.14 -11.55
N GLY A 81 -1.18 -8.60 -10.63
CA GLY A 81 -0.46 -7.33 -10.84
C GLY A 81 -1.29 -6.07 -10.62
N THR A 82 -2.45 -6.17 -9.94
CA THR A 82 -3.36 -5.04 -9.70
C THR A 82 -3.73 -4.91 -8.23
N LEU A 83 -4.30 -3.75 -7.88
CA LEU A 83 -4.85 -3.48 -6.54
C LEU A 83 -6.33 -3.15 -6.64
N MET A 84 -7.17 -3.80 -5.83
CA MET A 84 -8.62 -3.59 -5.78
C MET A 84 -9.03 -2.92 -4.47
N ILE A 85 -9.62 -1.72 -4.58
CA ILE A 85 -9.86 -0.78 -3.48
C ILE A 85 -11.38 -0.65 -3.25
N GLU A 86 -11.82 -0.98 -2.04
CA GLU A 86 -13.18 -0.85 -1.53
C GLU A 86 -13.17 -0.02 -0.23
N PRO A 87 -13.59 1.26 -0.24
CA PRO A 87 -13.55 2.09 0.96
C PRO A 87 -14.73 1.89 1.92
N THR A 88 -15.81 1.25 1.46
CA THR A 88 -17.10 1.15 2.18
C THR A 88 -17.76 2.51 2.48
N GLU A 89 -18.95 2.48 3.07
CA GLU A 89 -19.69 3.66 3.52
C GLU A 89 -19.25 4.20 4.89
N SER A 90 -18.47 3.41 5.65
CA SER A 90 -18.18 3.71 7.05
C SER A 90 -16.99 4.64 7.24
N GLU A 91 -16.12 4.73 6.23
CA GLU A 91 -14.97 5.63 6.25
C GLU A 91 -15.37 7.06 5.88
N ASP A 92 -14.88 8.02 6.65
CA ASP A 92 -15.14 9.43 6.41
C ASP A 92 -14.25 9.99 5.29
N LEU A 93 -14.60 11.18 4.79
CA LEU A 93 -13.87 11.81 3.70
C LEU A 93 -12.38 12.05 4.02
N ALA A 94 -12.04 12.32 5.28
CA ALA A 94 -10.67 12.59 5.69
C ALA A 94 -9.80 11.32 5.62
N GLU A 95 -10.36 10.15 5.95
CA GLU A 95 -9.70 8.86 5.76
C GLU A 95 -9.48 8.56 4.27
N LEU A 96 -10.51 8.80 3.43
CA LEU A 96 -10.41 8.60 1.98
C LEU A 96 -9.35 9.50 1.35
N ASP A 97 -9.29 10.76 1.77
CA ASP A 97 -8.27 11.71 1.32
C ASP A 97 -6.88 11.27 1.75
N ARG A 98 -6.69 10.83 2.99
CA ARG A 98 -5.40 10.31 3.45
C ARG A 98 -4.93 9.11 2.65
N PHE A 99 -5.83 8.17 2.34
CA PHE A 99 -5.49 7.02 1.51
C PHE A 99 -5.12 7.46 0.09
N CYS A 100 -5.90 8.37 -0.50
CA CYS A 100 -5.61 8.90 -1.84
C CYS A 100 -4.28 9.64 -1.87
N ASP A 101 -3.98 10.47 -0.87
CA ASP A 101 -2.73 11.21 -0.75
C ASP A 101 -1.53 10.26 -0.60
N ALA A 102 -1.66 9.19 0.18
CA ALA A 102 -0.63 8.15 0.31
C ALA A 102 -0.37 7.47 -1.04
N MET A 103 -1.42 7.06 -1.77
CA MET A 103 -1.29 6.49 -3.10
C MET A 103 -0.65 7.48 -4.10
N ILE A 104 -1.05 8.75 -4.07
CA ILE A 104 -0.47 9.78 -4.96
C ILE A 104 1.01 10.02 -4.63
N ALA A 105 1.38 10.06 -3.35
CA ALA A 105 2.77 10.16 -2.93
C ALA A 105 3.58 8.95 -3.40
N ILE A 106 3.05 7.74 -3.26
CA ILE A 106 3.65 6.51 -3.80
C ILE A 106 3.79 6.58 -5.33
N ARG A 107 2.82 7.16 -6.06
CA ARG A 107 2.97 7.37 -7.51
C ARG A 107 4.17 8.25 -7.83
N HIS A 108 4.39 9.32 -7.06
CA HIS A 108 5.56 10.17 -7.23
C HIS A 108 6.86 9.44 -6.87
N GLU A 109 6.86 8.63 -5.81
CA GLU A 109 7.99 7.74 -5.49
C GLU A 109 8.34 6.81 -6.66
N ILE A 110 7.32 6.22 -7.31
CA ILE A 110 7.51 5.40 -8.53
C ILE A 110 8.09 6.24 -9.67
N THR A 111 7.65 7.48 -9.86
CA THR A 111 8.22 8.38 -10.89
C THR A 111 9.69 8.62 -10.65
N ARG A 112 10.13 8.83 -9.40
CA ARG A 112 11.55 9.03 -9.07
C ARG A 112 12.42 7.83 -9.45
N VAL A 113 11.88 6.62 -9.34
CA VAL A 113 12.54 5.41 -9.84
C VAL A 113 12.55 5.38 -11.37
N GLN A 114 11.45 5.72 -12.04
CA GLN A 114 11.36 5.79 -13.51
C GLN A 114 12.36 6.79 -14.12
N ASP A 115 12.52 7.94 -13.46
CA ASP A 115 13.41 9.02 -13.88
C ASP A 115 14.89 8.74 -13.53
N GLY A 116 15.18 7.63 -12.85
CA GLY A 116 16.51 7.23 -12.43
C GLY A 116 17.08 8.05 -11.27
N GLU A 117 16.26 8.83 -10.57
CA GLU A 117 16.67 9.55 -9.36
C GLU A 117 16.93 8.59 -8.20
N TRP A 118 16.16 7.51 -8.13
CA TRP A 118 16.34 6.42 -7.18
C TRP A 118 16.70 5.11 -7.88
N ASP A 119 17.65 4.38 -7.30
CA ASP A 119 18.03 3.07 -7.81
C ASP A 119 16.86 2.09 -7.66
N VAL A 120 16.63 1.27 -8.69
CA VAL A 120 15.52 0.30 -8.72
C VAL A 120 15.62 -0.75 -7.61
N LYS A 121 16.82 -1.01 -7.08
CA LYS A 121 17.09 -1.99 -6.02
C LYS A 121 17.27 -1.36 -4.64
N ASP A 122 17.50 -0.05 -4.55
CA ASP A 122 17.60 0.67 -3.27
C ASP A 122 16.78 1.96 -3.29
N ASN A 123 15.51 1.83 -2.91
CA ASN A 123 14.55 2.92 -2.78
C ASN A 123 13.51 2.59 -1.68
N PRO A 124 12.67 3.56 -1.25
CA PRO A 124 11.70 3.31 -0.19
C PRO A 124 10.65 2.24 -0.53
N LEU A 125 10.30 2.05 -1.80
CA LEU A 125 9.25 1.11 -2.23
C LEU A 125 9.71 -0.35 -2.08
N VAL A 126 10.91 -0.66 -2.57
CA VAL A 126 11.46 -2.03 -2.54
C VAL A 126 11.95 -2.45 -1.16
N ASN A 127 12.38 -1.48 -0.35
CA ASN A 127 12.83 -1.72 1.02
C ASN A 127 11.71 -1.64 2.07
N ALA A 128 10.48 -1.28 1.68
CA ALA A 128 9.33 -1.31 2.56
C ALA A 128 8.93 -2.75 2.94
N PRO A 129 8.35 -2.96 4.14
CA PRO A 129 8.05 -1.95 5.17
C PRO A 129 9.25 -1.62 6.06
N HIS A 130 9.24 -0.43 6.67
CA HIS A 130 10.31 0.06 7.56
C HIS A 130 9.92 -0.11 9.03
N THR A 131 10.73 -0.87 9.76
CA THR A 131 10.48 -1.17 11.19
C THR A 131 11.08 -0.12 12.12
N GLN A 132 10.70 -0.20 13.41
CA GLN A 132 11.36 0.59 14.45
C GLN A 132 12.85 0.22 14.57
N ALA A 133 13.21 -1.05 14.34
CA ALA A 133 14.61 -1.50 14.35
C ALA A 133 15.42 -0.84 13.23
N ASP A 134 14.88 -0.75 12.00
CA ASP A 134 15.54 -0.02 10.91
C ASP A 134 15.82 1.44 11.28
N LEU A 135 14.87 2.11 11.95
CA LEU A 135 15.05 3.51 12.37
C LEU A 135 16.19 3.65 13.39
N MET A 136 16.32 2.67 14.29
CA MET A 136 17.30 2.65 15.38
C MET A 136 18.70 2.21 14.96
N ASP A 137 18.86 1.61 13.77
CA ASP A 137 20.17 1.26 13.23
C ASP A 137 21.07 2.49 13.24
N ALA A 138 22.27 2.38 13.81
CA ALA A 138 23.24 3.47 13.87
C ALA A 138 23.69 3.88 12.45
N GLU A 139 23.88 2.90 11.58
CA GLU A 139 24.38 3.07 10.23
C GLU A 139 23.22 3.05 9.23
N TRP A 140 22.95 4.18 8.57
CA TRP A 140 21.89 4.27 7.59
C TRP A 140 22.44 4.15 6.17
N ASN A 141 22.56 2.91 5.69
CA ASN A 141 23.12 2.58 4.38
C ASN A 141 22.05 2.46 3.28
N ARG A 142 21.17 3.46 3.17
CA ARG A 142 20.09 3.54 2.17
C ARG A 142 20.15 4.88 1.44
N SER A 143 19.79 4.91 0.16
CA SER A 143 19.88 6.10 -0.71
C SER A 143 18.89 7.24 -0.41
N TYR A 144 17.99 7.04 0.56
CA TYR A 144 16.93 7.97 0.98
C TYR A 144 16.98 8.16 2.50
N SER A 145 16.33 9.18 3.06
CA SER A 145 16.42 9.45 4.51
C SER A 145 15.51 8.56 5.37
N ARG A 146 15.86 8.42 6.67
CA ARG A 146 14.98 7.82 7.70
C ARG A 146 13.60 8.48 7.77
N GLU A 147 13.53 9.78 7.49
CA GLU A 147 12.25 10.51 7.48
C GLU A 147 11.38 10.09 6.30
N ILE A 148 11.95 9.94 5.10
CA ILE A 148 11.24 9.40 3.94
C ILE A 148 10.78 7.97 4.21
N ALA A 149 11.63 7.16 4.83
CA ALA A 149 11.31 5.78 5.20
C ALA A 149 10.11 5.70 6.16
N CYS A 150 10.24 6.29 7.34
CA CYS A 150 9.36 6.01 8.47
C CYS A 150 8.25 7.05 8.68
N TYR A 151 8.41 8.26 8.13
CA TYR A 151 7.50 9.39 8.36
C TYR A 151 7.10 10.10 7.05
N PRO A 152 6.61 9.37 6.03
CA PRO A 152 6.40 9.93 4.70
C PRO A 152 5.20 10.90 4.61
N SER A 153 4.34 10.94 5.62
CA SER A 153 3.16 11.81 5.67
C SER A 153 3.03 12.54 7.01
N ALA A 154 2.28 13.65 7.02
CA ALA A 154 1.96 14.36 8.25
C ALA A 154 1.21 13.47 9.26
N HIS A 155 0.36 12.56 8.78
CA HIS A 155 -0.31 11.58 9.63
C HIS A 155 0.67 10.59 10.27
N ALA A 156 1.59 10.02 9.47
CA ALA A 156 2.61 9.11 10.01
C ALA A 156 3.48 9.77 11.08
N LYS A 157 3.71 11.08 11.00
CA LYS A 157 4.40 11.88 12.03
C LYS A 157 3.55 12.07 13.30
N ALA A 158 2.24 12.24 13.15
CA ALA A 158 1.33 12.50 14.26
C ALA A 158 0.94 11.22 15.02
N ALA A 159 0.69 10.12 14.30
CA ALA A 159 0.23 8.85 14.85
C ALA A 159 0.88 7.67 14.11
N LYS A 160 2.11 7.31 14.52
CA LYS A 160 2.86 6.24 13.86
C LYS A 160 2.38 4.86 14.30
N TYR A 161 1.94 4.06 13.34
CA TYR A 161 1.86 2.60 13.48
C TYR A 161 3.14 1.96 12.93
N TRP A 162 3.76 1.06 13.69
CA TRP A 162 5.01 0.42 13.32
C TRP A 162 4.77 -0.98 12.73
N PRO A 163 5.25 -1.26 11.51
CA PRO A 163 5.53 -2.61 11.08
C PRO A 163 6.46 -3.29 12.10
N THR A 164 6.10 -4.49 12.54
CA THR A 164 6.86 -5.22 13.58
C THR A 164 8.01 -6.05 13.01
N VAL A 165 7.96 -6.34 11.70
CA VAL A 165 8.99 -7.07 10.96
C VAL A 165 9.16 -6.46 9.57
N ASN A 166 10.34 -6.67 8.97
CA ASN A 166 10.62 -6.28 7.59
C ASN A 166 9.85 -7.19 6.60
N ARG A 167 10.09 -7.00 5.31
CA ARG A 167 9.42 -7.76 4.24
C ARG A 167 9.64 -9.27 4.42
N VAL A 168 8.54 -10.02 4.45
CA VAL A 168 8.54 -11.48 4.60
C VAL A 168 9.11 -12.15 3.36
N ASP A 169 9.99 -13.14 3.54
CA ASP A 169 10.44 -14.04 2.48
C ASP A 169 9.46 -15.21 2.32
N ASN A 170 8.52 -15.03 1.39
CA ASN A 170 7.48 -16.03 1.12
C ASN A 170 8.07 -17.35 0.61
N VAL A 171 9.09 -17.30 -0.24
CA VAL A 171 9.67 -18.50 -0.88
C VAL A 171 10.48 -19.32 0.12
N PHE A 172 11.17 -18.66 1.04
CA PHE A 172 11.90 -19.35 2.10
C PHE A 172 10.95 -20.16 3.01
N GLY A 173 9.82 -19.57 3.41
CA GLY A 173 8.83 -20.24 4.26
C GLY A 173 8.27 -21.51 3.62
N ASP A 174 7.93 -21.45 2.33
CA ASP A 174 7.44 -22.62 1.58
C ASP A 174 8.50 -23.73 1.44
N ARG A 175 9.78 -23.35 1.33
CA ARG A 175 10.90 -24.30 1.22
C ARG A 175 11.32 -24.89 2.57
N ASN A 176 11.04 -24.21 3.68
CA ASN A 176 11.43 -24.57 5.04
C ASN A 176 10.20 -24.63 5.94
N LEU A 177 9.27 -25.52 5.61
CA LEU A 177 7.96 -25.58 6.24
C LEU A 177 8.05 -25.90 7.74
N VAL A 178 7.74 -24.90 8.57
CA VAL A 178 7.62 -25.04 10.03
C VAL A 178 6.24 -24.51 10.44
N CYS A 179 5.35 -25.43 10.83
CA CYS A 179 3.95 -25.12 11.17
C CYS A 179 3.63 -25.30 12.67
N SER A 180 4.66 -25.38 13.51
CA SER A 180 4.56 -25.43 14.96
C SER A 180 5.52 -24.42 15.58
N CYS A 181 5.32 -24.08 16.85
CA CYS A 181 6.28 -23.25 17.56
C CYS A 181 7.69 -23.86 17.45
N PRO A 182 8.71 -23.08 17.05
CA PRO A 182 10.10 -23.48 17.13
C PRO A 182 10.47 -23.86 18.57
N SER A 183 11.50 -24.69 18.75
CA SER A 183 12.00 -25.01 20.10
C SER A 183 12.51 -23.73 20.78
N ILE A 184 12.45 -23.69 22.12
CA ILE A 184 12.96 -22.55 22.91
C ILE A 184 14.45 -22.31 22.60
N GLU A 185 15.20 -23.36 22.29
CA GLU A 185 16.62 -23.30 21.91
C GLU A 185 16.87 -22.32 20.75
N ASN A 186 15.95 -22.23 19.79
CA ASN A 186 16.06 -21.30 18.66
C ASN A 186 15.95 -19.81 19.05
N TYR A 187 15.42 -19.52 20.25
CA TYR A 187 15.25 -18.16 20.78
C TYR A 187 16.30 -17.81 21.84
N MET A 188 17.16 -18.76 22.22
CA MET A 188 18.15 -18.55 23.28
C MET A 188 19.49 -17.98 22.76
N GLU A 189 19.67 -17.86 21.45
CA GLU A 189 20.91 -17.37 20.82
C GLU A 189 20.88 -15.91 20.36
N GLU A 190 19.93 -15.09 20.85
CA GLU A 190 19.91 -13.62 20.62
C GLU A 190 20.46 -12.81 21.80
#